data_AF-A0A8F1WMI8-F1
#
_entry.id   AF-A0A8F1WMI8-F1
#
_cell.length_a   1.000
_cell.length_b   1.000
_cell.length_c   1.000
_cell.angle_alpha   90.00
_cell.angle_beta   90.00
_cell.angle_gamma   90.00
#
_symmetry.space_group_name_H-M   'P 1'
#
loop_
_entity.id
_entity.type
_entity.pdbx_description
1 polymer ?
#
loop_
_entity_poly.entity_id
_entity_poly.type
_entity_poly.pdbx_seq_one_letter_code
_entity_poly.pdbx_strand_id
1 'polypeptide(L)'
;MKELTKPAAPLKAFHRVSDAMSSVFSLKLNPLHYLGAIAIFLLVVDTISGIYLYLFYNIDPRFCFSSVEGITASFLGNLMRGLHRYTSAALIFTTVVHTMHVLVTDRFRTFRWVAWITGVLALLIFLTIGISGYILVWDAKAQLIGVLTGKFLSYLPVFGDSMMSTFFGIDVKMLGGLFRMLLYFHVALTIGIVFVLWIHVMRNARPKLVPPKFLWITLLINMLVLSYVLKAKSDVGASLSSIPFEIHMDWAYFFIYPLLNIMPISTMWLVISGGLLLLIIFPWLIKGKKVFPAVIDRERCTGCERCYIDCPYEAVTMSRIEGGKKKAVVNESKCAACGICVGACSFKSITLEDYPWAEVLDTVKTMMPKIVAFRCKFTAEIPQKDGVMAFDVPCIGSVHVNHAKDILASGVKGVFMVGCEEGDCNYREGCKWMVQRYEKNRKPSLSKDVDVSAIRVFETTSIENITKELEKFISDIDSNLKTDKLVIIGRKKLNYVLATIILLILVAVLYPLTNDLKAFYPEDKAVIILTFKYRSTSSVASERSPIKVELLENNKPIYSKVYYARGIRRDSSVFVYDEILVVPKQAALSFRMEETLFPDKKSELDIDKNLKPKDSVIISYDEKAKNFLYLK
;
A
#
# COMPACT_ATOMS: atom_id res chain seq x y z
N MET A 1 -30.49 -20.70 -15.53
CA MET A 1 -29.02 -20.58 -15.42
C MET A 1 -28.59 -19.27 -16.05
N LYS A 2 -27.89 -18.39 -15.31
CA LYS A 2 -27.43 -17.08 -15.83
C LYS A 2 -26.21 -17.25 -16.72
N GLU A 3 -26.16 -16.49 -17.82
CA GLU A 3 -25.00 -16.38 -18.71
C GLU A 3 -23.71 -16.15 -17.93
N LEU A 4 -22.69 -16.91 -18.32
CA LEU A 4 -21.31 -16.81 -17.87
C LEU A 4 -20.73 -15.46 -18.30
N THR A 5 -20.64 -14.51 -17.37
CA THR A 5 -20.01 -13.21 -17.64
C THR A 5 -18.50 -13.41 -17.77
N LYS A 6 -17.96 -13.19 -18.98
CA LYS A 6 -16.52 -13.26 -19.28
C LYS A 6 -15.72 -12.39 -18.27
N PRO A 7 -14.59 -12.88 -17.75
CA PRO A 7 -13.79 -12.09 -16.82
C PRO A 7 -13.24 -10.83 -17.52
N ALA A 8 -13.20 -9.72 -16.78
CA ALA A 8 -12.70 -8.45 -17.29
C ALA A 8 -11.23 -8.56 -17.75
N ALA A 9 -10.84 -7.77 -18.76
CA ALA A 9 -9.47 -7.74 -19.29
C ALA A 9 -8.36 -7.61 -18.23
N PRO A 10 -8.44 -6.72 -17.21
CA PRO A 10 -7.38 -6.61 -16.20
C PRO A 10 -7.22 -7.88 -15.34
N LEU A 11 -8.33 -8.56 -15.02
CA LEU A 11 -8.28 -9.81 -14.26
C LEU A 11 -7.59 -10.92 -15.06
N LYS A 12 -7.88 -11.01 -16.37
CA LYS A 12 -7.20 -11.96 -17.26
C LYS A 12 -5.70 -11.70 -17.35
N ALA A 13 -5.30 -10.42 -17.45
CA ALA A 13 -3.89 -10.04 -17.47
C ALA A 13 -3.20 -10.43 -16.15
N PHE A 14 -3.83 -10.15 -15.01
CA PHE A 14 -3.31 -10.55 -13.70
C PHE A 14 -3.15 -12.07 -13.58
N HIS A 15 -4.14 -12.85 -14.00
CA HIS A 15 -4.04 -14.32 -13.99
C HIS A 15 -2.85 -14.81 -14.82
N ARG A 16 -2.63 -14.27 -16.03
CA ARG A 16 -1.46 -14.62 -16.86
C ARG A 16 -0.13 -14.34 -16.14
N VAL A 17 -0.01 -13.18 -15.50
CA VAL A 17 1.18 -12.82 -14.73
C VAL A 17 1.35 -13.75 -13.53
N SER A 18 0.27 -14.05 -12.82
CA SER A 18 0.26 -14.98 -11.68
C SER A 18 0.70 -16.38 -12.10
N ASP A 19 0.16 -16.90 -13.20
CA ASP A 19 0.51 -18.22 -13.73
C ASP A 19 1.99 -18.28 -14.17
N ALA A 20 2.50 -17.20 -14.79
CA ALA A 20 3.91 -17.08 -15.15
C ALA A 20 4.81 -17.10 -13.91
N MET A 21 4.47 -16.35 -12.87
CA MET A 21 5.18 -16.35 -11.60
C MET A 21 5.10 -17.73 -10.91
N SER A 22 3.92 -18.36 -10.88
CA SER A 22 3.72 -19.71 -10.35
C SER A 22 4.51 -20.77 -11.13
N SER A 23 4.84 -20.53 -12.39
CA SER A 23 5.71 -21.43 -13.17
C SER A 23 7.17 -21.45 -12.68
N VAL A 24 7.64 -20.34 -12.09
CA VAL A 24 9.00 -20.21 -11.55
C VAL A 24 9.03 -20.54 -10.06
N PHE A 25 8.11 -19.98 -9.29
CA PHE A 25 8.08 -20.01 -7.83
C PHE A 25 7.27 -21.17 -7.25
N SER A 26 6.59 -21.98 -8.07
CA SER A 26 5.48 -22.86 -7.65
C SER A 26 4.28 -22.09 -7.08
N LEU A 27 3.12 -22.75 -7.01
CA LEU A 27 1.89 -22.20 -6.42
C LEU A 27 2.07 -21.74 -4.97
N LYS A 28 2.94 -22.43 -4.22
CA LYS A 28 3.09 -22.23 -2.77
C LYS A 28 4.00 -21.06 -2.42
N LEU A 29 4.90 -20.64 -3.32
CA LEU A 29 5.88 -19.58 -3.05
C LEU A 29 5.79 -18.43 -4.05
N ASN A 30 4.75 -18.35 -4.88
CA ASN A 30 4.53 -17.19 -5.74
C ASN A 30 4.42 -15.90 -4.88
N PRO A 31 5.33 -14.92 -5.02
CA PRO A 31 5.35 -13.70 -4.21
C PRO A 31 4.06 -12.87 -4.30
N LEU A 32 3.37 -12.89 -5.45
CA LEU A 32 2.11 -12.17 -5.65
C LEU A 32 1.01 -12.61 -4.67
N HIS A 33 1.08 -13.85 -4.18
CA HIS A 33 0.13 -14.41 -3.22
C HIS A 33 0.38 -13.92 -1.79
N TYR A 34 1.53 -13.29 -1.54
CA TYR A 34 2.00 -12.92 -0.20
C TYR A 34 2.31 -11.43 -0.07
N LEU A 35 1.85 -10.57 -0.98
CA LEU A 35 2.17 -9.14 -0.99
C LEU A 35 1.91 -8.44 0.36
N GLY A 36 0.77 -8.69 1.00
CA GLY A 36 0.47 -8.14 2.33
C GLY A 36 1.42 -8.65 3.43
N ALA A 37 1.79 -9.94 3.38
CA ALA A 37 2.75 -10.51 4.34
C ALA A 37 4.19 -9.99 4.09
N ILE A 38 4.56 -9.79 2.83
CA ILE A 38 5.83 -9.18 2.43
C ILE A 38 5.89 -7.73 2.91
N ALA A 39 4.81 -6.95 2.78
CA ALA A 39 4.74 -5.59 3.30
C ALA A 39 4.94 -5.54 4.83
N ILE A 40 4.25 -6.41 5.60
CA ILE A 40 4.45 -6.50 7.05
C ILE A 40 5.90 -6.90 7.39
N PHE A 41 6.46 -7.88 6.67
CA PHE A 41 7.85 -8.28 6.85
C PHE A 41 8.83 -7.14 6.59
N LEU A 42 8.66 -6.40 5.49
CA LEU A 42 9.49 -5.23 5.16
C LEU A 42 9.37 -4.15 6.24
N LEU A 43 8.16 -3.86 6.73
CA LEU A 43 7.95 -2.94 7.84
C LEU A 43 8.69 -3.36 9.12
N VAL A 44 8.74 -4.66 9.43
CA VAL A 44 9.49 -5.17 10.59
C VAL A 44 10.99 -4.95 10.41
N VAL A 45 11.54 -5.28 9.24
CA VAL A 45 12.97 -5.04 8.95
C VAL A 45 13.30 -3.54 8.99
N ASP A 46 12.40 -2.73 8.45
CA ASP A 46 12.50 -1.27 8.44
C ASP A 46 12.47 -0.69 9.86
N THR A 47 11.59 -1.20 10.72
CA THR A 47 11.48 -0.79 12.13
C THR A 47 12.71 -1.19 12.93
N ILE A 48 13.21 -2.43 12.76
CA ILE A 48 14.42 -2.89 13.46
C ILE A 48 15.64 -2.04 13.05
N SER A 49 15.77 -1.76 11.75
CA SER A 49 16.83 -0.90 11.25
C SER A 49 16.68 0.55 11.72
N GLY A 50 15.47 1.10 11.75
CA GLY A 50 15.17 2.42 12.28
C GLY A 50 15.48 2.57 13.77
N ILE A 51 15.15 1.56 14.59
CA ILE A 51 15.51 1.55 16.02
C ILE A 51 17.03 1.63 16.20
N TYR A 52 17.79 0.86 15.41
CA TYR A 52 19.24 0.94 15.45
C TYR A 52 19.74 2.35 15.10
N LEU A 53 19.24 2.95 14.02
CA LEU A 53 19.65 4.31 13.61
C LEU A 53 19.30 5.35 14.68
N TYR A 54 18.12 5.23 15.31
CA TYR A 54 17.67 6.12 16.38
C TYR A 54 18.64 6.15 17.57
N LEU A 55 19.27 5.02 17.93
CA LEU A 55 20.21 4.96 19.05
C LEU A 55 21.47 5.82 18.86
N PHE A 56 21.84 6.10 17.61
CA PHE A 56 23.05 6.85 17.26
C PHE A 56 22.76 8.21 16.60
N TYR A 57 21.49 8.54 16.37
CA TYR A 57 21.08 9.77 15.70
C TYR A 57 21.09 10.98 16.64
N ASN A 58 21.60 12.11 16.17
CA ASN A 58 21.53 13.37 16.90
C ASN A 58 20.42 14.26 16.31
N ILE A 59 19.50 14.71 17.18
CA ILE A 59 18.33 15.49 16.80
C ILE A 59 18.58 17.00 16.72
N ASP A 60 19.75 17.48 17.18
CA ASP A 60 20.12 18.88 17.01
C ASP A 60 20.42 19.16 15.53
N PRO A 61 19.73 20.11 14.87
CA PRO A 61 19.90 20.40 13.45
C PRO A 61 21.33 20.72 13.03
N ARG A 62 22.18 21.18 13.96
CA ARG A 62 23.60 21.44 13.69
C ARG A 62 24.40 20.16 13.46
N PHE A 63 23.93 19.05 14.02
CA PHE A 63 24.63 17.77 14.07
C PHE A 63 23.88 16.63 13.39
N CYS A 64 22.62 16.83 12.95
CA CYS A 64 21.81 15.80 12.27
C CYS A 64 22.56 15.15 11.11
N PHE A 65 22.99 15.94 10.12
CA PHE A 65 23.72 15.45 8.95
C PHE A 65 25.00 14.70 9.34
N SER A 66 25.84 15.31 10.19
CA SER A 66 27.09 14.68 10.64
C SER A 66 26.87 13.39 11.43
N SER A 67 25.76 13.26 12.17
CA SER A 67 25.43 12.04 12.90
C SER A 67 25.06 10.89 11.95
N VAL A 68 24.32 11.18 10.88
CA VAL A 68 23.96 10.20 9.85
C VAL A 68 25.20 9.72 9.08
N GLU A 69 26.10 10.64 8.72
CA GLU A 69 27.37 10.28 8.09
C GLU A 69 28.27 9.50 9.07
N GLY A 70 28.27 9.87 10.35
CA GLY A 70 28.97 9.12 11.41
C GLY A 70 28.48 7.68 11.55
N ILE A 71 27.16 7.44 11.49
CA ILE A 71 26.59 6.09 11.46
C ILE A 71 27.09 5.33 10.22
N THR A 72 27.04 5.99 9.05
CA THR A 72 27.41 5.41 7.75
C THR A 72 28.89 5.05 7.66
N ALA A 73 29.75 5.69 8.46
CA ALA A 73 31.18 5.39 8.48
C ALA A 73 31.51 3.96 8.96
N SER A 74 30.65 3.36 9.81
CA SER A 74 30.84 1.99 10.29
C SER A 74 30.24 0.97 9.33
N PHE A 75 30.82 -0.25 9.27
CA PHE A 75 30.29 -1.33 8.44
C PHE A 75 28.82 -1.64 8.78
N LEU A 76 28.52 -1.85 10.06
CA LEU A 76 27.17 -2.17 10.52
C LEU A 76 26.22 -1.00 10.32
N GLY A 77 26.65 0.23 10.60
CA GLY A 77 25.82 1.42 10.42
C GLY A 77 25.49 1.70 8.95
N ASN A 78 26.43 1.54 8.03
CA ASN A 78 26.16 1.59 6.60
C ASN A 78 25.14 0.52 6.17
N LEU A 79 25.30 -0.71 6.66
CA LEU A 79 24.38 -1.80 6.36
C LEU A 79 22.96 -1.51 6.89
N MET A 80 22.83 -1.06 8.14
CA MET A 80 21.54 -0.76 8.77
C MET A 80 20.87 0.46 8.13
N ARG A 81 21.65 1.48 7.76
CA ARG A 81 21.14 2.64 7.01
C ARG A 81 20.66 2.24 5.62
N GLY A 82 21.43 1.42 4.91
CA GLY A 82 21.03 0.84 3.62
C GLY A 82 19.76 0.03 3.75
N LEU A 83 19.66 -0.85 4.77
CA LEU A 83 18.47 -1.63 5.02
C LEU A 83 17.25 -0.73 5.19
N HIS A 84 17.29 0.21 6.14
CA HIS A 84 16.19 1.16 6.39
C HIS A 84 15.80 1.94 5.13
N ARG A 85 16.78 2.34 4.32
CA ARG A 85 16.54 3.06 3.06
C ARG A 85 15.83 2.22 2.00
N TYR A 86 16.28 0.98 1.79
CA TYR A 86 15.77 0.13 0.70
C TYR A 86 14.52 -0.65 1.11
N THR A 87 14.38 -1.04 2.39
CA THR A 87 13.17 -1.70 2.88
C THR A 87 11.99 -0.75 2.91
N SER A 88 12.19 0.52 3.28
CA SER A 88 11.14 1.54 3.21
C SER A 88 10.66 1.77 1.77
N ALA A 89 11.56 1.84 0.78
CA ALA A 89 11.16 1.93 -0.63
C ALA A 89 10.40 0.67 -1.10
N ALA A 90 10.95 -0.51 -0.81
CA ALA A 90 10.31 -1.78 -1.16
C ALA A 90 8.92 -1.94 -0.52
N LEU A 91 8.72 -1.41 0.71
CA LEU A 91 7.45 -1.40 1.41
C LEU A 91 6.39 -0.61 0.63
N ILE A 92 6.72 0.59 0.15
CA ILE A 92 5.80 1.42 -0.64
C ILE A 92 5.40 0.70 -1.93
N PHE A 93 6.38 0.23 -2.72
CA PHE A 93 6.08 -0.47 -3.97
C PHE A 93 5.26 -1.74 -3.74
N THR A 94 5.60 -2.55 -2.73
CA THR A 94 4.84 -3.75 -2.38
C THR A 94 3.41 -3.40 -1.96
N THR A 95 3.22 -2.30 -1.22
CA THR A 95 1.88 -1.83 -0.80
C THR A 95 1.04 -1.36 -1.99
N VAL A 96 1.65 -0.68 -2.97
CA VAL A 96 0.98 -0.29 -4.22
C VAL A 96 0.58 -1.52 -5.02
N VAL A 97 1.48 -2.49 -5.19
CA VAL A 97 1.20 -3.75 -5.89
C VAL A 97 0.12 -4.56 -5.15
N HIS A 98 0.13 -4.57 -3.81
CA HIS A 98 -0.92 -5.16 -2.99
C HIS A 98 -2.28 -4.50 -3.24
N THR A 99 -2.32 -3.16 -3.26
CA THR A 99 -3.53 -2.39 -3.54
C THR A 99 -4.08 -2.71 -4.93
N MET A 100 -3.21 -2.76 -5.94
CA MET A 100 -3.58 -3.12 -7.31
C MET A 100 -4.09 -4.56 -7.42
N HIS A 101 -3.45 -5.51 -6.74
CA HIS A 101 -3.91 -6.90 -6.68
C HIS A 101 -5.31 -7.01 -6.10
N VAL A 102 -5.57 -6.34 -4.97
CA VAL A 102 -6.89 -6.32 -4.31
C VAL A 102 -7.95 -5.65 -5.18
N LEU A 103 -7.58 -4.58 -5.89
CA LEU A 103 -8.44 -3.86 -6.82
C LEU A 103 -8.84 -4.73 -8.03
N VAL A 104 -7.87 -5.33 -8.70
CA VAL A 104 -8.08 -6.15 -9.91
C VAL A 104 -8.84 -7.44 -9.61
N THR A 105 -8.64 -8.01 -8.42
CA THR A 105 -9.32 -9.24 -7.98
C THR A 105 -10.66 -8.99 -7.25
N ASP A 106 -11.13 -7.74 -7.22
CA ASP A 106 -12.39 -7.32 -6.58
C ASP A 106 -12.47 -7.66 -5.08
N ARG A 107 -11.32 -7.70 -4.38
CA ARG A 107 -11.20 -8.15 -2.99
C ARG A 107 -11.38 -7.04 -1.95
N PHE A 108 -12.04 -5.95 -2.30
CA PHE A 108 -12.27 -4.81 -1.41
C PHE A 108 -13.72 -4.62 -0.98
N ARG A 109 -14.65 -5.42 -1.52
CA ARG A 109 -16.09 -5.26 -1.29
C ARG A 109 -16.60 -6.07 -0.09
N THR A 110 -17.89 -5.92 0.21
CA THR A 110 -18.64 -6.74 1.17
C THR A 110 -18.01 -6.65 2.57
N PHE A 111 -17.72 -7.76 3.24
CA PHE A 111 -17.09 -7.76 4.56
C PHE A 111 -15.66 -7.18 4.57
N ARG A 112 -15.03 -6.95 3.40
CA ARG A 112 -13.65 -6.45 3.25
C ARG A 112 -13.51 -4.93 3.11
N TRP A 113 -14.60 -4.16 3.07
CA TRP A 113 -14.52 -2.70 2.91
C TRP A 113 -13.69 -2.03 4.02
N VAL A 114 -13.73 -2.57 5.24
CA VAL A 114 -12.92 -2.07 6.36
C VAL A 114 -11.44 -2.23 6.07
N ALA A 115 -11.03 -3.40 5.57
CA ALA A 115 -9.64 -3.65 5.17
C ALA A 115 -9.22 -2.72 4.02
N TRP A 116 -10.12 -2.42 3.08
CA TRP A 116 -9.84 -1.45 2.02
C TRP A 116 -9.56 -0.05 2.56
N ILE A 117 -10.47 0.51 3.37
CA ILE A 117 -10.28 1.86 3.96
C ILE A 117 -9.01 1.92 4.81
N THR A 118 -8.78 0.94 5.67
CA THR A 118 -7.58 0.93 6.51
C THR A 118 -6.31 0.71 5.70
N GLY A 119 -6.38 0.02 4.56
CA GLY A 119 -5.27 -0.12 3.62
C GLY A 119 -4.93 1.19 2.90
N VAL A 120 -5.94 1.95 2.46
CA VAL A 120 -5.76 3.30 1.90
C VAL A 120 -5.14 4.23 2.95
N LEU A 121 -5.63 4.19 4.20
CA LEU A 121 -5.06 4.94 5.30
C LEU A 121 -3.61 4.52 5.61
N ALA A 122 -3.31 3.21 5.59
CA ALA A 122 -1.97 2.69 5.82
C ALA A 122 -0.97 3.19 4.74
N LEU A 123 -1.38 3.23 3.47
CA LEU A 123 -0.55 3.79 2.40
C LEU A 123 -0.22 5.27 2.65
N LEU A 124 -1.20 6.08 3.07
CA LEU A 124 -0.98 7.49 3.42
C LEU A 124 -0.01 7.64 4.60
N ILE A 125 -0.17 6.80 5.64
CA ILE A 125 0.72 6.80 6.80
C ILE A 125 2.15 6.40 6.38
N PHE A 126 2.33 5.37 5.56
CA PHE A 126 3.66 4.97 5.08
C PHE A 126 4.35 6.08 4.30
N LEU A 127 3.64 6.77 3.40
CA LEU A 127 4.17 7.93 2.68
C LEU A 127 4.61 9.04 3.63
N THR A 128 3.81 9.30 4.67
CA THR A 128 4.11 10.33 5.69
C THR A 128 5.33 9.96 6.55
N ILE A 129 5.43 8.69 6.96
CA ILE A 129 6.59 8.16 7.69
C ILE A 129 7.86 8.31 6.84
N GLY A 130 7.81 7.93 5.55
CA GLY A 130 8.99 8.06 4.70
C GLY A 130 9.41 9.51 4.44
N ILE A 131 8.47 10.41 4.13
CA ILE A 131 8.78 11.85 3.93
C ILE A 131 9.40 12.45 5.19
N SER A 132 8.84 12.16 6.38
CA SER A 132 9.42 12.62 7.65
C SER A 132 10.80 12.03 7.90
N GLY A 133 11.02 10.75 7.60
CA GLY A 133 12.33 10.08 7.72
C GLY A 133 13.39 10.72 6.81
N TYR A 134 13.01 11.12 5.60
CA TYR A 134 13.89 11.85 4.69
C TYR A 134 14.34 13.19 5.22
N ILE A 135 13.42 13.98 5.79
CA ILE A 135 13.74 15.31 6.34
C ILE A 135 14.75 15.19 7.49
N LEU A 136 14.71 14.11 8.27
CA LEU A 136 15.63 13.87 9.39
C LEU A 136 17.10 13.67 8.97
N VAL A 137 17.38 13.33 7.71
CA VAL A 137 18.76 13.20 7.20
C VAL A 137 19.48 14.56 7.16
N TRP A 138 18.73 15.62 6.87
CA TRP A 138 19.22 17.00 6.78
C TRP A 138 20.37 17.24 5.78
N ASP A 139 20.33 16.54 4.64
CA ASP A 139 21.09 16.91 3.44
C ASP A 139 20.33 17.94 2.59
N ALA A 140 20.94 18.44 1.51
CA ALA A 140 20.35 19.42 0.61
C ALA A 140 18.99 18.96 0.06
N LYS A 141 18.87 17.67 -0.22
CA LYS A 141 17.60 17.03 -0.63
C LYS A 141 16.55 17.09 0.46
N ALA A 142 16.89 16.73 1.70
CA ALA A 142 16.00 16.85 2.84
C ALA A 142 15.53 18.29 3.06
N GLN A 143 16.42 19.28 2.89
CA GLN A 143 16.08 20.69 2.99
C GLN A 143 15.05 21.10 1.93
N LEU A 144 15.30 20.80 0.65
CA LEU A 144 14.37 21.15 -0.43
C LEU A 144 13.02 20.45 -0.26
N ILE A 145 13.02 19.15 0.06
CA ILE A 145 11.78 18.40 0.32
C ILE A 145 11.03 18.99 1.51
N GLY A 146 11.72 19.42 2.56
CA GLY A 146 11.14 20.13 3.70
C GLY A 146 10.43 21.42 3.26
N VAL A 147 11.10 22.27 2.48
CA VAL A 147 10.53 23.50 1.93
C VAL A 147 9.30 23.21 1.05
N LEU A 148 9.40 22.26 0.13
CA LEU A 148 8.31 21.89 -0.77
C LEU A 148 7.12 21.27 -0.01
N THR A 149 7.37 20.46 1.02
CA THR A 149 6.34 19.95 1.94
C THR A 149 5.65 21.10 2.68
N GLY A 150 6.46 22.04 3.18
CA GLY A 150 6.01 23.28 3.79
C GLY A 150 5.03 24.03 2.88
N LYS A 151 5.47 24.29 1.64
CA LYS A 151 4.71 24.99 0.60
C LYS A 151 3.41 24.27 0.28
N PHE A 152 3.45 22.95 0.09
CA PHE A 152 2.25 22.14 -0.16
C PHE A 152 1.22 22.26 0.96
N LEU A 153 1.66 22.12 2.21
CA LEU A 153 0.77 22.16 3.38
C LEU A 153 0.27 23.57 3.72
N SER A 154 1.02 24.63 3.38
CA SER A 154 0.63 26.04 3.63
C SER A 154 -0.69 26.47 2.98
N TYR A 155 -1.16 25.70 2.00
CA TYR A 155 -2.49 25.89 1.41
C TYR A 155 -3.63 25.65 2.41
N LEU A 156 -3.41 24.80 3.42
CA LEU A 156 -4.41 24.52 4.44
C LEU A 156 -4.41 25.64 5.48
N PRO A 157 -5.57 26.18 5.90
CA PRO A 157 -5.65 27.30 6.85
C PRO A 157 -4.94 27.07 8.21
N VAL A 158 -4.75 25.80 8.58
CA VAL A 158 -4.08 25.39 9.82
C VAL A 158 -2.57 25.61 9.75
N PHE A 159 -1.97 25.51 8.57
CA PHE A 159 -0.53 25.66 8.36
C PHE A 159 -0.26 27.02 7.69
N GLY A 160 0.42 27.93 8.39
CA GLY A 160 0.80 29.23 7.83
C GLY A 160 2.11 29.20 7.04
N ASP A 161 2.39 30.27 6.30
CA ASP A 161 3.65 30.49 5.55
C ASP A 161 4.90 30.41 6.45
N SER A 162 4.72 30.57 7.77
CA SER A 162 5.77 30.38 8.77
C SER A 162 6.38 28.97 8.75
N MET A 163 5.68 27.97 8.22
CA MET A 163 6.19 26.61 8.17
C MET A 163 7.38 26.48 7.21
N MET A 164 7.34 27.13 6.03
CA MET A 164 8.46 27.14 5.09
C MET A 164 9.67 27.84 5.68
N SER A 165 9.45 28.99 6.34
CA SER A 165 10.51 29.79 6.97
C SER A 165 11.36 29.01 7.98
N THR A 166 10.79 27.96 8.59
CA THR A 166 11.52 27.14 9.58
C THR A 166 12.66 26.35 8.94
N PHE A 167 12.53 25.95 7.67
CA PHE A 167 13.54 25.15 6.96
C PHE A 167 14.77 25.94 6.50
N PHE A 168 14.76 27.27 6.64
CA PHE A 168 15.88 28.15 6.32
C PHE A 168 16.76 28.48 7.55
N GLY A 169 16.51 27.86 8.70
CA GLY A 169 17.40 27.87 9.87
C GLY A 169 17.70 29.23 10.51
N ILE A 170 16.93 30.26 10.15
CA ILE A 170 17.06 31.64 10.67
C ILE A 170 16.98 31.66 12.21
N ASP A 171 16.17 30.74 12.77
CA ASP A 171 16.17 30.44 14.19
C ASP A 171 16.46 28.95 14.41
N VAL A 172 17.70 28.64 14.76
CA VAL A 172 18.15 27.27 15.06
C VAL A 172 17.32 26.63 16.19
N LYS A 173 16.78 27.42 17.12
CA LYS A 173 15.90 26.92 18.18
C LYS A 173 14.57 26.44 17.60
N MET A 174 13.98 27.19 16.67
CA MET A 174 12.75 26.81 15.96
C MET A 174 12.97 25.56 15.11
N LEU A 175 14.08 25.52 14.35
CA LEU A 175 14.46 24.35 13.56
C LEU A 175 14.66 23.11 14.45
N GLY A 176 15.31 23.25 15.61
CA GLY A 176 15.47 22.16 16.57
C GLY A 176 14.15 21.73 17.23
N GLY A 177 13.19 22.64 17.36
CA GLY A 177 11.81 22.31 17.75
C GLY A 177 11.11 21.45 16.69
N LEU A 178 11.24 21.83 15.41
CA LEU A 178 10.69 21.09 14.28
C LEU A 178 11.29 19.68 14.17
N PHE A 179 12.60 19.52 14.29
CA PHE A 179 13.27 18.22 14.25
C PHE A 179 12.81 17.27 15.38
N ARG A 180 12.66 17.81 16.60
CA ARG A 180 12.05 17.07 17.72
C ARG A 180 10.64 16.59 17.39
N MET A 181 9.79 17.50 16.89
CA MET A 181 8.43 17.16 16.49
C MET A 181 8.41 16.10 15.39
N LEU A 182 9.23 16.26 14.34
CA LEU A 182 9.32 15.35 13.21
C LEU A 182 9.75 13.96 13.65
N LEU A 183 10.77 13.83 14.51
CA LEU A 183 11.21 12.53 15.01
C LEU A 183 10.12 11.86 15.85
N TYR A 184 9.50 12.60 16.78
CA TYR A 184 8.41 12.03 17.58
C TYR A 184 7.22 11.64 16.72
N PHE A 185 6.89 12.44 15.71
CA PHE A 185 5.82 12.15 14.77
C PHE A 185 6.13 10.91 13.92
N HIS A 186 7.35 10.79 13.42
CA HIS A 186 7.83 9.62 12.68
C HIS A 186 7.70 8.34 13.52
N VAL A 187 8.18 8.36 14.77
CA VAL A 187 8.07 7.22 15.70
C VAL A 187 6.60 6.94 16.07
N ALA A 188 5.82 7.97 16.38
CA ALA A 188 4.42 7.83 16.77
C ALA A 188 3.55 7.23 15.65
N LEU A 189 3.77 7.64 14.40
CA LEU A 189 3.10 7.05 13.24
C LEU A 189 3.50 5.58 13.04
N THR A 190 4.78 5.23 13.24
CA THR A 190 5.26 3.84 13.18
C THR A 190 4.68 2.96 14.29
N ILE A 191 4.31 3.52 15.45
CA ILE A 191 3.54 2.78 16.46
C ILE A 191 2.06 2.71 16.06
N GLY A 192 1.49 3.83 15.60
CA GLY A 192 0.09 3.92 15.19
C GLY A 192 -0.27 2.99 14.02
N ILE A 193 0.67 2.74 13.10
CA ILE A 193 0.44 1.84 11.97
C ILE A 193 0.21 0.39 12.43
N VAL A 194 0.76 -0.04 13.57
CA VAL A 194 0.50 -1.37 14.13
C VAL A 194 -0.99 -1.53 14.46
N PHE A 195 -1.60 -0.50 15.03
CA PHE A 195 -3.03 -0.48 15.32
C PHE A 195 -3.88 -0.49 14.04
N VAL A 196 -3.51 0.31 13.03
CA VAL A 196 -4.18 0.33 11.73
C VAL A 196 -4.09 -1.04 11.05
N LEU A 197 -2.92 -1.68 11.07
CA LEU A 197 -2.69 -3.01 10.51
C LEU A 197 -3.47 -4.09 11.27
N TRP A 198 -3.63 -3.96 12.59
CA TRP A 198 -4.50 -4.84 13.37
C TRP A 198 -5.95 -4.75 12.87
N ILE A 199 -6.51 -3.55 12.71
CA ILE A 199 -7.87 -3.36 12.15
C ILE A 199 -7.93 -3.88 10.71
N HIS A 200 -6.88 -3.67 9.91
CA HIS A 200 -6.79 -4.15 8.53
C HIS A 200 -6.93 -5.68 8.42
N VAL A 201 -6.41 -6.43 9.40
CA VAL A 201 -6.47 -7.89 9.40
C VAL A 201 -7.52 -8.48 10.36
N MET A 202 -8.15 -7.70 11.24
CA MET A 202 -9.01 -8.22 12.34
C MET A 202 -10.19 -9.09 11.88
N ARG A 203 -10.69 -8.89 10.66
CA ARG A 203 -11.83 -9.66 10.10
C ARG A 203 -11.40 -11.02 9.51
N ASN A 204 -10.14 -11.37 9.67
CA ASN A 204 -9.56 -12.62 9.19
C ASN A 204 -9.13 -13.48 10.40
N ALA A 205 -9.68 -14.69 10.56
CA ALA A 205 -9.34 -15.57 11.69
C ALA A 205 -7.85 -15.95 11.76
N ARG A 206 -7.25 -16.21 10.58
CA ARG A 206 -5.87 -16.72 10.43
C ARG A 206 -5.07 -15.96 9.37
N PRO A 207 -4.82 -14.64 9.54
CA PRO A 207 -4.14 -13.87 8.53
C PRO A 207 -2.69 -14.37 8.39
N LYS A 208 -2.21 -14.48 7.15
CA LYS A 208 -0.80 -14.81 6.91
C LYS A 208 0.01 -13.53 7.10
N LEU A 209 0.65 -13.37 8.25
CA LEU A 209 1.44 -12.17 8.56
C LEU A 209 2.91 -12.29 8.13
N VAL A 210 3.42 -13.53 8.07
CA VAL A 210 4.80 -13.82 7.69
C VAL A 210 4.79 -14.61 6.39
N PRO A 211 5.57 -14.21 5.36
CA PRO A 211 5.63 -14.96 4.13
C PRO A 211 6.38 -16.30 4.35
N PRO A 212 6.25 -17.29 3.44
CA PRO A 212 6.95 -18.56 3.54
C PRO A 212 8.47 -18.42 3.74
N LYS A 213 9.09 -19.41 4.41
CA LYS A 213 10.51 -19.38 4.80
C LYS A 213 11.46 -18.98 3.67
N PHE A 214 11.29 -19.59 2.51
CA PHE A 214 12.09 -19.27 1.33
C PHE A 214 12.00 -17.78 0.95
N LEU A 215 10.78 -17.21 0.91
CA LEU A 215 10.59 -15.82 0.48
C LEU A 215 11.23 -14.82 1.43
N TRP A 216 10.98 -14.90 2.75
CA TRP A 216 11.55 -13.90 3.66
C TRP A 216 13.06 -14.03 3.79
N ILE A 217 13.62 -15.25 3.77
CA ILE A 217 15.07 -15.45 3.84
C ILE A 217 15.73 -14.86 2.60
N THR A 218 15.23 -15.20 1.40
CA THR A 218 15.77 -14.67 0.15
C THR A 218 15.63 -13.16 0.04
N LEU A 219 14.47 -12.60 0.44
CA LEU A 219 14.27 -11.15 0.47
C LEU A 219 15.24 -10.47 1.44
N LEU A 220 15.44 -11.01 2.65
CA LEU A 220 16.37 -10.46 3.63
C LEU A 220 17.81 -10.47 3.11
N ILE A 221 18.26 -11.61 2.57
CA ILE A 221 19.60 -11.74 1.99
C ILE A 221 19.79 -10.76 0.84
N ASN A 222 18.82 -10.66 -0.08
CA ASN A 222 18.88 -9.71 -1.18
C ASN A 222 18.95 -8.26 -0.68
N MET A 223 18.20 -7.90 0.36
CA MET A 223 18.25 -6.56 0.96
C MET A 223 19.58 -6.28 1.64
N LEU A 224 20.17 -7.25 2.34
CA LEU A 224 21.50 -7.13 2.94
C LEU A 224 22.58 -6.94 1.87
N VAL A 225 22.54 -7.76 0.81
CA VAL A 225 23.46 -7.66 -0.33
C VAL A 225 23.30 -6.31 -1.03
N LEU A 226 22.06 -5.88 -1.30
CA LEU A 226 21.79 -4.58 -1.91
C LEU A 226 22.31 -3.43 -1.04
N SER A 227 22.07 -3.49 0.27
CA SER A 227 22.51 -2.47 1.23
C SER A 227 24.03 -2.38 1.34
N TYR A 228 24.73 -3.49 1.14
CA TYR A 228 26.18 -3.55 1.12
C TYR A 228 26.77 -3.04 -0.21
N VAL A 229 26.22 -3.50 -1.34
CA VAL A 229 26.70 -3.18 -2.69
C VAL A 229 26.34 -1.75 -3.09
N LEU A 230 25.10 -1.35 -2.86
CA LEU A 230 24.55 -0.03 -3.16
C LEU A 230 24.48 0.75 -1.85
N LYS A 231 25.60 1.37 -1.46
CA LYS A 231 25.64 2.16 -0.22
C LYS A 231 24.63 3.30 -0.27
N ALA A 232 23.93 3.53 0.85
CA ALA A 232 23.02 4.67 0.96
C ALA A 232 23.85 5.96 0.96
N LYS A 233 23.68 6.80 -0.06
CA LYS A 233 24.40 8.06 -0.19
C LYS A 233 23.53 9.21 0.32
N SER A 234 24.15 10.12 1.07
CA SER A 234 23.59 11.45 1.34
C SER A 234 24.01 12.40 0.23
N ASP A 235 23.18 13.41 -0.03
CA ASP A 235 23.64 14.58 -0.78
C ASP A 235 24.53 15.45 0.15
N VAL A 236 25.03 16.58 -0.35
CA VAL A 236 25.78 17.53 0.50
C VAL A 236 24.91 18.01 1.67
N GLY A 237 25.51 18.30 2.82
CA GLY A 237 24.79 18.79 3.99
C GLY A 237 23.93 20.01 3.67
N ALA A 238 22.76 20.12 4.29
CA ALA A 238 21.86 21.25 4.08
C ALA A 238 22.56 22.59 4.39
N SER A 239 22.36 23.57 3.52
CA SER A 239 22.93 24.91 3.69
C SER A 239 21.85 25.86 4.22
N LEU A 240 22.12 26.58 5.31
CA LEU A 240 21.13 27.54 5.82
C LEU A 240 21.06 28.82 5.00
N SER A 241 22.04 29.08 4.13
CA SER A 241 22.12 30.28 3.29
C SER A 241 21.70 30.04 1.85
N SER A 242 21.51 28.79 1.43
CA SER A 242 21.18 28.45 0.05
C SER A 242 20.23 27.27 -0.08
N ILE A 243 19.59 27.14 -1.25
CA ILE A 243 18.74 26.00 -1.61
C ILE A 243 19.28 25.32 -2.86
N PRO A 244 19.22 23.98 -2.93
CA PRO A 244 19.58 23.28 -4.15
C PRO A 244 18.51 23.48 -5.22
N PHE A 245 18.96 23.67 -6.47
CA PHE A 245 18.07 23.74 -7.62
C PHE A 245 17.66 22.35 -8.11
N GLU A 246 18.52 21.35 -7.88
CA GLU A 246 18.41 19.99 -8.38
C GLU A 246 18.63 19.00 -7.25
N ILE A 247 17.84 17.92 -7.21
CA ILE A 247 17.99 16.83 -6.24
C ILE A 247 17.79 15.48 -6.89
N HIS A 248 18.40 14.43 -6.31
CA HIS A 248 18.10 13.06 -6.71
C HIS A 248 16.71 12.66 -6.20
N MET A 249 15.86 12.22 -7.12
CA MET A 249 14.47 11.85 -6.87
C MET A 249 14.36 10.41 -6.39
N ASP A 250 13.68 10.22 -5.27
CA ASP A 250 13.10 8.93 -4.91
C ASP A 250 11.62 8.87 -5.31
N TRP A 251 11.34 8.14 -6.38
CA TRP A 251 9.99 7.99 -6.89
C TRP A 251 9.02 7.27 -5.94
N ALA A 252 9.50 6.55 -4.91
CA ALA A 252 8.62 5.96 -3.90
C ALA A 252 7.89 7.02 -3.06
N TYR A 253 8.55 8.14 -2.76
CA TYR A 253 8.03 9.17 -1.85
C TYR A 253 7.83 10.52 -2.51
N PHE A 254 8.63 10.87 -3.52
CA PHE A 254 8.70 12.22 -4.06
C PHE A 254 7.89 12.40 -5.35
N PHE A 255 7.15 11.38 -5.80
CA PHE A 255 6.38 11.40 -7.04
C PHE A 255 5.37 12.57 -7.15
N ILE A 256 4.93 13.15 -6.02
CA ILE A 256 4.02 14.30 -6.01
C ILE A 256 4.71 15.65 -6.22
N TYR A 257 5.98 15.81 -5.83
CA TYR A 257 6.63 17.12 -5.84
C TYR A 257 6.84 17.69 -7.24
N PRO A 258 7.20 16.91 -8.28
CA PRO A 258 7.31 17.44 -9.63
C PRO A 258 6.03 18.10 -10.16
N LEU A 259 4.86 17.76 -9.61
CA LEU A 259 3.58 18.37 -9.99
C LEU A 259 3.49 19.84 -9.56
N LEU A 260 4.25 20.28 -8.55
CA LEU A 260 4.31 21.68 -8.11
C LEU A 260 4.82 22.61 -9.21
N ASN A 261 5.56 22.08 -10.18
CA ASN A 261 6.11 22.85 -11.32
C ASN A 261 5.15 22.89 -12.52
N ILE A 262 4.12 22.04 -12.53
CA ILE A 262 3.25 21.83 -13.69
C ILE A 262 1.85 22.39 -13.42
N MET A 263 1.40 22.43 -12.16
CA MET A 263 0.07 22.87 -11.79
C MET A 263 0.02 23.68 -10.50
N PRO A 264 -0.99 24.55 -10.32
CA PRO A 264 -1.20 25.28 -9.08
C PRO A 264 -1.42 24.35 -7.88
N ILE A 265 -1.02 24.81 -6.68
CA ILE A 265 -1.17 24.06 -5.42
C ILE A 265 -2.65 23.70 -5.14
N SER A 266 -3.59 24.59 -5.46
CA SER A 266 -5.03 24.34 -5.33
C SER A 266 -5.50 23.16 -6.16
N THR A 267 -5.04 23.08 -7.42
CA THR A 267 -5.32 21.96 -8.33
C THR A 267 -4.69 20.66 -7.80
N MET A 268 -3.47 20.72 -7.26
CA MET A 268 -2.85 19.54 -6.63
C MET A 268 -3.67 19.02 -5.46
N TRP A 269 -4.12 19.90 -4.56
CA TRP A 269 -4.98 19.51 -3.44
C TRP A 269 -6.29 18.93 -3.91
N LEU A 270 -6.91 19.48 -4.94
CA LEU A 270 -8.14 18.94 -5.54
C LEU A 270 -7.91 17.54 -6.10
N VAL A 271 -6.81 17.31 -6.84
CA VAL A 271 -6.48 16.00 -7.42
C VAL A 271 -6.17 14.97 -6.32
N ILE A 272 -5.35 15.32 -5.33
CA ILE A 272 -4.95 14.41 -4.25
C ILE A 272 -6.14 14.08 -3.35
N SER A 273 -6.87 15.10 -2.87
CA SER A 273 -8.03 14.89 -2.01
C SER A 273 -9.18 14.20 -2.75
N GLY A 274 -9.42 14.57 -4.02
CA GLY A 274 -10.40 13.92 -4.88
C GLY A 274 -10.05 12.47 -5.17
N GLY A 275 -8.79 12.17 -5.46
CA GLY A 275 -8.30 10.80 -5.65
C GLY A 275 -8.39 9.96 -4.39
N LEU A 276 -8.02 10.52 -3.24
CA LEU A 276 -8.16 9.84 -1.94
C LEU A 276 -9.63 9.59 -1.59
N LEU A 277 -10.50 10.58 -1.79
CA LEU A 277 -11.94 10.44 -1.59
C LEU A 277 -12.53 9.40 -2.53
N LEU A 278 -12.11 9.39 -3.80
CA LEU A 278 -12.52 8.38 -4.77
C LEU A 278 -12.12 6.98 -4.30
N LEU A 279 -10.87 6.78 -3.87
CA LEU A 279 -10.40 5.50 -3.32
C LEU A 279 -11.21 5.09 -2.08
N ILE A 280 -11.51 6.01 -1.17
CA ILE A 280 -12.30 5.72 0.02
C ILE A 280 -13.73 5.33 -0.36
N ILE A 281 -14.40 6.05 -1.25
CA ILE A 281 -15.80 5.76 -1.62
C ILE A 281 -15.88 4.61 -2.64
N PHE A 282 -14.77 4.21 -3.26
CA PHE A 282 -14.71 3.20 -4.32
C PHE A 282 -15.49 1.90 -4.04
N PRO A 283 -15.45 1.30 -2.83
CA PRO A 283 -16.23 0.10 -2.52
C PRO A 283 -17.75 0.28 -2.66
N TRP A 284 -18.26 1.51 -2.50
CA TRP A 284 -19.68 1.86 -2.55
C TRP A 284 -20.13 2.42 -3.90
N LEU A 285 -19.22 2.97 -4.71
CA LEU A 285 -19.57 3.50 -6.04
C LEU A 285 -20.00 2.40 -7.01
N ILE A 286 -19.37 1.23 -6.92
CA ILE A 286 -19.65 0.12 -7.82
C ILE A 286 -20.56 -0.88 -7.10
N LYS A 287 -21.79 -1.05 -7.57
CA LYS A 287 -22.74 -2.03 -7.03
C LYS A 287 -22.19 -3.45 -7.22
N GLY A 288 -21.79 -4.09 -6.13
CA GLY A 288 -21.45 -5.51 -6.11
C GLY A 288 -22.69 -6.40 -6.14
N LYS A 289 -22.50 -7.69 -6.45
CA LYS A 289 -23.57 -8.69 -6.29
C LYS A 289 -23.95 -8.80 -4.80
N LYS A 290 -25.25 -8.86 -4.49
CA LYS A 290 -25.71 -9.17 -3.14
C LYS A 290 -25.18 -10.55 -2.74
N VAL A 291 -24.69 -10.64 -1.51
CA VAL A 291 -24.12 -11.86 -0.97
C VAL A 291 -25.10 -12.36 0.09
N PHE A 292 -25.70 -13.51 -0.13
CA PHE A 292 -26.66 -14.11 0.80
C PHE A 292 -25.93 -14.93 1.87
N PRO A 293 -26.05 -14.59 3.15
CA PRO A 293 -25.40 -15.33 4.22
C PRO A 293 -25.81 -16.82 4.25
N ALA A 294 -24.92 -17.68 4.77
CA ALA A 294 -25.26 -19.07 5.01
C ALA A 294 -26.39 -19.18 6.05
N VAL A 295 -27.37 -20.04 5.77
CA VAL A 295 -28.51 -20.29 6.66
C VAL A 295 -28.31 -21.62 7.38
N ILE A 296 -28.61 -21.66 8.67
CA ILE A 296 -28.47 -22.86 9.50
C ILE A 296 -29.86 -23.36 9.92
N ASP A 297 -30.17 -24.59 9.50
CA ASP A 297 -31.30 -25.37 10.00
C ASP A 297 -30.98 -25.82 11.44
N ARG A 298 -31.71 -25.27 12.40
CA ARG A 298 -31.51 -25.50 13.83
C ARG A 298 -31.93 -26.89 14.28
N GLU A 299 -32.87 -27.51 13.59
CA GLU A 299 -33.36 -28.85 13.92
C GLU A 299 -32.32 -29.89 13.53
N ARG A 300 -31.76 -29.78 12.33
CA ARG A 300 -30.71 -30.68 11.83
C ARG A 300 -29.33 -30.42 12.42
N CYS A 301 -29.08 -29.21 12.94
CA CYS A 301 -27.78 -28.86 13.52
C CYS A 301 -27.52 -29.65 14.80
N THR A 302 -26.47 -30.47 14.84
CA THR A 302 -26.12 -31.26 16.04
C THR A 302 -25.20 -30.53 17.02
N GLY A 303 -24.65 -29.38 16.63
CA GLY A 303 -23.71 -28.64 17.47
C GLY A 303 -22.26 -29.11 17.43
N CYS A 304 -21.85 -29.92 16.43
CA CYS A 304 -20.50 -30.53 16.35
C CYS A 304 -19.32 -29.59 16.07
N GLU A 305 -19.56 -28.27 15.98
CA GLU A 305 -18.55 -27.19 15.86
C GLU A 305 -17.67 -27.18 14.60
N ARG A 306 -17.83 -28.13 13.67
CA ARG A 306 -16.97 -28.20 12.47
C ARG A 306 -17.05 -26.94 11.61
N CYS A 307 -18.25 -26.40 11.40
CA CYS A 307 -18.47 -25.18 10.65
C CYS A 307 -17.89 -23.93 11.34
N TYR A 308 -17.81 -23.93 12.67
CA TYR A 308 -17.15 -22.89 13.46
C TYR A 308 -15.63 -22.92 13.24
N ILE A 309 -15.01 -24.09 13.38
CA ILE A 309 -13.56 -24.29 13.19
C ILE A 309 -13.13 -23.96 11.75
N ASP A 310 -13.95 -24.37 10.77
CA ASP A 310 -13.70 -24.20 9.34
C ASP A 310 -14.13 -22.81 8.82
N CYS A 311 -14.60 -21.88 9.65
CA CYS A 311 -14.92 -20.54 9.15
C CYS A 311 -13.64 -19.68 9.06
N PRO A 312 -13.26 -19.14 7.88
CA PRO A 312 -12.07 -18.28 7.75
C PRO A 312 -12.32 -16.86 8.28
N TYR A 313 -13.58 -16.48 8.44
CA TYR A 313 -14.03 -15.12 8.75
C TYR A 313 -14.63 -14.98 10.15
N GLU A 314 -14.62 -16.07 10.93
CA GLU A 314 -15.28 -16.13 12.26
C GLU A 314 -16.75 -15.65 12.20
N ALA A 315 -17.40 -15.93 11.07
CA ALA A 315 -18.80 -15.60 10.85
C ALA A 315 -19.72 -16.63 11.50
N VAL A 316 -19.27 -17.87 11.70
CA VAL A 316 -20.01 -18.88 12.46
C VAL A 316 -19.57 -18.78 13.91
N THR A 317 -20.50 -18.76 14.84
CA THR A 317 -20.28 -18.86 16.29
C THR A 317 -21.18 -19.96 16.86
N MET A 318 -20.88 -20.42 18.08
CA MET A 318 -21.70 -21.42 18.74
C MET A 318 -22.44 -20.79 19.92
N SER A 319 -23.77 -20.81 19.90
CA SER A 319 -24.62 -20.27 20.95
C SER A 319 -25.45 -21.36 21.61
N ARG A 320 -25.76 -21.20 22.90
CA ARG A 320 -26.76 -22.02 23.58
C ARG A 320 -28.13 -21.42 23.29
N ILE A 321 -28.98 -22.19 22.64
CA ILE A 321 -30.36 -21.81 22.34
C ILE A 321 -31.28 -22.44 23.41
N GLU A 322 -32.50 -21.93 23.55
CA GLU A 322 -33.57 -22.49 24.39
C GLU A 322 -33.61 -24.03 24.29
N GLY A 323 -33.56 -24.71 25.44
CA GLY A 323 -33.37 -26.16 25.55
C GLY A 323 -31.91 -26.62 25.75
N GLY A 324 -30.96 -25.70 25.96
CA GLY A 324 -29.60 -25.98 26.44
C GLY A 324 -28.62 -26.56 25.41
N LYS A 325 -29.11 -26.93 24.21
CA LYS A 325 -28.27 -27.48 23.14
C LYS A 325 -27.44 -26.38 22.48
N LYS A 326 -26.13 -26.64 22.31
CA LYS A 326 -25.20 -25.76 21.59
C LYS A 326 -25.48 -25.86 20.09
N LYS A 327 -25.77 -24.74 19.43
CA LYS A 327 -26.11 -24.66 18.01
C LYS A 327 -25.25 -23.60 17.32
N ALA A 328 -24.99 -23.80 16.03
CA ALA A 328 -24.24 -22.83 15.24
C ALA A 328 -25.14 -21.65 14.84
N VAL A 329 -24.59 -20.44 14.89
CA VAL A 329 -25.25 -19.17 14.54
C VAL A 329 -24.33 -18.39 13.61
N VAL A 330 -24.88 -17.83 12.53
CA VAL A 330 -24.13 -17.04 11.55
C VAL A 330 -24.28 -15.55 11.88
N ASN A 331 -23.15 -14.85 11.99
CA ASN A 331 -23.07 -13.40 11.94
C ASN A 331 -23.06 -12.95 10.48
N GLU A 332 -24.18 -12.41 10.04
CA GLU A 332 -24.41 -11.99 8.65
C GLU A 332 -23.40 -10.92 8.20
N SER A 333 -23.03 -9.99 9.09
CA SER A 333 -22.07 -8.91 8.76
C SER A 333 -20.64 -9.39 8.48
N LYS A 334 -20.28 -10.58 8.99
CA LYS A 334 -18.98 -11.22 8.75
C LYS A 334 -19.04 -12.28 7.63
N CYS A 335 -20.22 -12.73 7.24
CA CYS A 335 -20.38 -13.87 6.36
C CYS A 335 -20.01 -13.54 4.91
N ALA A 336 -19.01 -14.24 4.37
CA ALA A 336 -18.57 -14.07 2.98
C ALA A 336 -19.39 -14.86 1.94
N ALA A 337 -20.39 -15.63 2.39
CA ALA A 337 -21.11 -16.66 1.61
C ALA A 337 -20.19 -17.60 0.80
N CYS A 338 -19.02 -17.92 1.34
CA CYS A 338 -18.07 -18.81 0.68
C CYS A 338 -18.51 -20.28 0.64
N GLY A 339 -19.50 -20.67 1.45
CA GLY A 339 -20.05 -22.02 1.50
C GLY A 339 -19.14 -23.06 2.14
N ILE A 340 -17.99 -22.67 2.68
CA ILE A 340 -17.07 -23.61 3.32
C ILE A 340 -17.74 -24.36 4.48
N CYS A 341 -18.61 -23.68 5.24
CA CYS A 341 -19.41 -24.30 6.30
C CYS A 341 -20.36 -25.38 5.76
N VAL A 342 -20.89 -25.21 4.55
CA VAL A 342 -21.68 -26.25 3.84
C VAL A 342 -20.80 -27.47 3.60
N GLY A 343 -19.61 -27.28 3.03
CA GLY A 343 -18.64 -28.36 2.82
C GLY A 343 -18.12 -29.01 4.11
N ALA A 344 -18.30 -28.36 5.25
CA ALA A 344 -17.91 -28.85 6.57
C ALA A 344 -19.04 -29.60 7.31
N CYS A 345 -20.30 -29.43 6.90
CA CYS A 345 -21.46 -29.94 7.64
C CYS A 345 -21.90 -31.32 7.16
N SER A 346 -21.55 -32.36 7.91
CA SER A 346 -21.99 -33.74 7.61
C SER A 346 -23.48 -33.99 7.82
N PHE A 347 -24.19 -33.09 8.50
CA PHE A 347 -25.60 -33.21 8.82
C PHE A 347 -26.52 -32.45 7.84
N LYS A 348 -25.95 -31.88 6.77
CA LYS A 348 -26.69 -31.10 5.75
C LYS A 348 -27.59 -30.01 6.37
N SER A 349 -27.14 -29.43 7.49
CA SER A 349 -27.87 -28.41 8.25
C SER A 349 -27.56 -26.98 7.82
N ILE A 350 -26.72 -26.79 6.81
CA ILE A 350 -26.27 -25.47 6.35
C ILE A 350 -26.50 -25.39 4.85
N THR A 351 -27.15 -24.32 4.40
CA THR A 351 -27.47 -24.06 3.00
C THR A 351 -27.00 -22.68 2.55
N LEU A 352 -26.87 -22.52 1.24
CA LEU A 352 -26.66 -21.24 0.57
C LEU A 352 -27.67 -21.12 -0.57
N GLU A 353 -28.24 -19.94 -0.72
CA GLU A 353 -29.20 -19.62 -1.79
C GLU A 353 -28.57 -19.81 -3.18
N ASP A 354 -27.31 -19.38 -3.36
CA ASP A 354 -26.58 -19.51 -4.62
C ASP A 354 -26.11 -20.94 -4.95
N TYR A 355 -26.35 -21.93 -4.08
CA TYR A 355 -25.91 -23.32 -4.29
C TYR A 355 -26.89 -24.37 -3.73
N PRO A 356 -28.04 -24.58 -4.41
CA PRO A 356 -29.02 -25.60 -4.04
C PRO A 356 -28.54 -27.00 -4.47
N TRP A 357 -27.84 -27.70 -3.57
CA TRP A 357 -27.30 -29.05 -3.85
C TRP A 357 -28.34 -30.06 -4.37
N ALA A 358 -29.58 -30.00 -3.88
CA ALA A 358 -30.64 -30.91 -4.28
C ALA A 358 -30.96 -30.81 -5.79
N GLU A 359 -31.08 -29.58 -6.31
CA GLU A 359 -31.33 -29.31 -7.72
C GLU A 359 -30.15 -29.75 -8.61
N VAL A 360 -28.92 -29.54 -8.13
CA VAL A 360 -27.70 -29.98 -8.83
C VAL A 360 -27.72 -31.51 -8.98
N LEU A 361 -28.00 -32.24 -7.90
CA LEU A 361 -28.02 -33.70 -7.94
C LEU A 361 -29.15 -34.24 -8.83
N ASP A 362 -30.34 -33.64 -8.78
CA ASP A 362 -31.47 -34.01 -9.63
C ASP A 362 -31.17 -33.81 -11.13
N THR A 363 -30.56 -32.68 -11.47
CA THR A 363 -30.10 -32.37 -12.83
C THR A 363 -29.08 -33.40 -13.31
N VAL A 364 -28.11 -33.77 -12.47
CA VAL A 364 -27.09 -34.78 -12.80
C VAL A 364 -27.72 -36.15 -13.03
N LYS A 365 -28.68 -36.56 -12.21
CA LYS A 365 -29.39 -37.83 -12.38
C LYS A 365 -30.24 -37.87 -13.64
N THR A 366 -30.86 -36.75 -14.00
CA THR A 366 -31.71 -36.65 -15.20
C THR A 366 -30.87 -36.68 -16.48
N MET A 367 -29.79 -35.90 -16.53
CA MET A 367 -28.98 -35.75 -17.74
C MET A 367 -27.89 -36.82 -17.89
N MET A 368 -27.51 -37.50 -16.81
CA MET A 368 -26.44 -38.51 -16.73
C MET A 368 -25.18 -38.17 -17.54
N PRO A 369 -24.50 -37.03 -17.25
CA PRO A 369 -23.26 -36.69 -17.93
C PRO A 369 -22.17 -37.72 -17.61
N LYS A 370 -21.21 -37.87 -18.51
CA LYS A 370 -20.02 -38.73 -18.28
C LYS A 370 -19.16 -38.18 -17.15
N ILE A 371 -18.99 -36.86 -17.09
CA ILE A 371 -18.21 -36.16 -16.06
C ILE A 371 -19.03 -34.98 -15.52
N VAL A 372 -19.03 -34.82 -14.20
CA VAL A 372 -19.51 -33.60 -13.54
C VAL A 372 -18.32 -32.78 -13.10
N ALA A 373 -18.31 -31.50 -13.46
CA ALA A 373 -17.26 -30.58 -13.09
C ALA A 373 -17.75 -29.50 -12.12
N PHE A 374 -17.05 -29.28 -11.02
CA PHE A 374 -17.28 -28.15 -10.11
C PHE A 374 -16.21 -27.10 -10.28
N ARG A 375 -16.63 -25.84 -10.44
CA ARG A 375 -15.75 -24.70 -10.64
C ARG A 375 -15.94 -23.66 -9.55
N CYS A 376 -14.85 -23.20 -8.96
CA CYS A 376 -14.88 -21.98 -8.16
C CYS A 376 -15.27 -20.79 -9.06
N LYS A 377 -16.28 -20.00 -8.68
CA LYS A 377 -16.73 -18.85 -9.50
C LYS A 377 -15.67 -17.76 -9.81
N PHE A 378 -14.50 -17.84 -9.17
CA PHE A 378 -13.38 -16.90 -9.33
C PHE A 378 -12.21 -17.46 -10.16
N THR A 379 -12.32 -18.69 -10.67
CA THR A 379 -11.28 -19.29 -11.52
C THR A 379 -11.62 -19.14 -13.00
N ALA A 380 -10.69 -19.55 -13.85
CA ALA A 380 -10.89 -19.69 -15.28
C ALA A 380 -12.08 -20.62 -15.61
N GLU A 381 -12.78 -20.33 -16.72
CA GLU A 381 -13.93 -21.10 -17.15
C GLU A 381 -13.55 -22.51 -17.61
N ILE A 382 -14.46 -23.47 -17.41
CA ILE A 382 -14.30 -24.82 -17.95
C ILE A 382 -14.83 -24.79 -19.39
N PRO A 383 -14.05 -25.21 -20.39
CA PRO A 383 -14.50 -25.23 -21.77
C PRO A 383 -15.71 -26.16 -21.93
N GLN A 384 -16.67 -25.77 -22.77
CA GLN A 384 -17.79 -26.63 -23.12
C GLN A 384 -17.28 -27.86 -23.87
N LYS A 385 -17.71 -29.05 -23.44
CA LYS A 385 -17.30 -30.32 -24.04
C LYS A 385 -18.38 -31.37 -23.85
N ASP A 386 -18.59 -32.20 -24.88
CA ASP A 386 -19.60 -33.25 -24.84
C ASP A 386 -19.37 -34.24 -23.71
N GLY A 387 -20.45 -34.57 -23.00
CA GLY A 387 -20.41 -35.44 -21.83
C GLY A 387 -19.87 -34.80 -20.56
N VAL A 388 -19.48 -33.52 -20.57
CA VAL A 388 -19.02 -32.77 -19.38
C VAL A 388 -20.09 -31.75 -18.97
N MET A 389 -20.59 -31.89 -17.75
CA MET A 389 -21.52 -30.93 -17.16
C MET A 389 -20.84 -30.11 -16.06
N ALA A 390 -20.70 -28.80 -16.27
CA ALA A 390 -20.01 -27.91 -15.33
C ALA A 390 -20.99 -27.09 -14.48
N PHE A 391 -20.72 -27.02 -13.18
CA PHE A 391 -21.45 -26.21 -12.20
C PHE A 391 -20.51 -25.19 -11.54
N ASP A 392 -21.00 -23.96 -11.42
CA ASP A 392 -20.37 -22.95 -10.57
C ASP A 392 -20.75 -23.16 -9.12
N VAL A 393 -19.74 -23.16 -8.26
CA VAL A 393 -19.91 -23.10 -6.81
C VAL A 393 -19.33 -21.78 -6.27
N PRO A 394 -19.89 -21.24 -5.18
CA PRO A 394 -19.33 -20.06 -4.53
C PRO A 394 -17.84 -20.23 -4.23
N CYS A 395 -17.46 -21.42 -3.77
CA CYS A 395 -16.08 -21.84 -3.55
C CYS A 395 -15.99 -23.35 -3.73
N ILE A 396 -14.87 -23.86 -4.22
CA ILE A 396 -14.65 -25.33 -4.20
C ILE A 396 -14.69 -25.91 -2.77
N GLY A 397 -14.41 -25.07 -1.76
CA GLY A 397 -14.55 -25.41 -0.34
C GLY A 397 -15.97 -25.75 0.12
N SER A 398 -17.00 -25.41 -0.67
CA SER A 398 -18.40 -25.77 -0.39
C SER A 398 -18.79 -27.15 -0.90
N VAL A 399 -17.97 -27.77 -1.76
CA VAL A 399 -18.20 -29.12 -2.24
C VAL A 399 -17.92 -30.09 -1.10
N HIS A 400 -18.98 -30.65 -0.52
CA HIS A 400 -18.86 -31.64 0.54
C HIS A 400 -18.39 -32.97 -0.05
N VAL A 401 -17.64 -33.77 0.70
CA VAL A 401 -17.12 -35.08 0.24
C VAL A 401 -18.22 -36.05 -0.23
N ASN A 402 -19.41 -35.97 0.40
CA ASN A 402 -20.58 -36.74 -0.02
C ASN A 402 -21.13 -36.30 -1.39
N HIS A 403 -20.88 -35.07 -1.86
CA HIS A 403 -21.35 -34.65 -3.18
C HIS A 403 -20.68 -35.48 -4.28
N ALA A 404 -19.37 -35.69 -4.17
CA ALA A 404 -18.65 -36.57 -5.10
C ALA A 404 -19.14 -38.02 -4.99
N LYS A 405 -19.39 -38.51 -3.76
CA LYS A 405 -19.95 -39.85 -3.53
C LYS A 405 -21.32 -40.02 -4.21
N ASP A 406 -22.24 -39.09 -3.97
CA ASP A 406 -23.62 -39.14 -4.48
C ASP A 406 -23.65 -39.06 -6.03
N ILE A 407 -22.74 -38.28 -6.62
CA ILE A 407 -22.59 -38.18 -8.09
C ILE A 407 -22.07 -39.48 -8.69
N LEU A 408 -20.98 -40.03 -8.15
CA LEU A 408 -20.40 -41.28 -8.65
C LEU A 408 -21.38 -42.45 -8.47
N ALA A 409 -22.12 -42.49 -7.36
CA ALA A 409 -23.16 -43.49 -7.12
C ALA A 409 -24.34 -43.39 -8.12
N SER A 410 -24.52 -42.26 -8.79
CA SER A 410 -25.56 -42.07 -9.81
C SER A 410 -25.15 -42.58 -11.20
N GLY A 411 -23.95 -43.15 -11.36
CA GLY A 411 -23.45 -43.70 -12.63
C GLY A 411 -22.53 -42.76 -13.43
N VAL A 412 -22.28 -41.54 -12.93
CA VAL A 412 -21.30 -40.62 -13.51
C VAL A 412 -19.90 -41.20 -13.35
N LYS A 413 -19.08 -41.16 -14.41
CA LYS A 413 -17.76 -41.80 -14.41
C LYS A 413 -16.67 -40.99 -13.72
N GLY A 414 -16.81 -39.67 -13.64
CA GLY A 414 -15.79 -38.82 -13.03
C GLY A 414 -16.29 -37.49 -12.47
N VAL A 415 -15.58 -36.99 -11.46
CA VAL A 415 -15.78 -35.68 -10.84
C VAL A 415 -14.52 -34.83 -11.01
N PHE A 416 -14.65 -33.72 -11.73
CA PHE A 416 -13.57 -32.78 -12.00
C PHE A 416 -13.74 -31.51 -11.18
N MET A 417 -12.75 -31.11 -10.38
CA MET A 417 -12.85 -29.95 -9.50
C MET A 417 -11.80 -28.91 -9.84
N VAL A 418 -12.22 -27.67 -10.08
CA VAL A 418 -11.33 -26.53 -10.39
C VAL A 418 -11.40 -25.49 -9.27
N GLY A 419 -10.26 -25.27 -8.61
CA GLY A 419 -10.10 -24.34 -7.50
C GLY A 419 -9.06 -23.26 -7.76
N CYS A 420 -9.11 -22.21 -6.95
CA CYS A 420 -8.06 -21.18 -6.92
C CYS A 420 -6.74 -21.81 -6.45
N GLU A 421 -5.62 -21.20 -6.83
CA GLU A 421 -4.30 -21.56 -6.29
C GLU A 421 -4.28 -21.40 -4.76
N GLU A 422 -3.69 -22.36 -4.02
CA GLU A 422 -3.71 -22.37 -2.55
C GLU A 422 -3.18 -21.06 -1.92
N GLY A 423 -2.18 -20.45 -2.56
CA GLY A 423 -1.58 -19.19 -2.12
C GLY A 423 -2.54 -17.99 -2.24
N ASP A 424 -3.36 -17.95 -3.28
CA ASP A 424 -4.22 -16.80 -3.65
C ASP A 424 -5.71 -17.15 -3.68
N CYS A 425 -6.14 -18.05 -2.80
CA CYS A 425 -7.53 -18.46 -2.74
C CYS A 425 -8.44 -17.26 -2.41
N ASN A 426 -9.42 -16.98 -3.27
CA ASN A 426 -10.30 -15.83 -3.07
C ASN A 426 -11.07 -15.90 -1.75
N TYR A 427 -11.41 -17.09 -1.26
CA TYR A 427 -11.98 -17.28 0.07
C TYR A 427 -11.01 -17.92 1.08
N ARG A 428 -9.71 -17.63 0.90
CA ARG A 428 -8.57 -17.92 1.78
C ARG A 428 -8.23 -19.39 1.93
N GLU A 429 -9.12 -20.17 2.55
CA GLU A 429 -8.82 -21.53 2.99
C GLU A 429 -9.72 -22.58 2.31
N GLY A 430 -10.63 -22.14 1.43
CA GLY A 430 -11.59 -23.02 0.77
C GLY A 430 -10.95 -24.14 -0.05
N CYS A 431 -9.98 -23.83 -0.92
CA CYS A 431 -9.27 -24.86 -1.70
C CYS A 431 -8.49 -25.81 -0.79
N LYS A 432 -7.72 -25.24 0.15
CA LYS A 432 -6.96 -26.00 1.15
C LYS A 432 -7.83 -26.98 1.93
N TRP A 433 -8.99 -26.56 2.43
CA TRP A 433 -9.88 -27.42 3.19
C TRP A 433 -10.54 -28.49 2.33
N MET A 434 -10.94 -28.16 1.11
CA MET A 434 -11.45 -29.16 0.17
C MET A 434 -10.37 -30.23 -0.07
N VAL A 435 -9.17 -29.83 -0.46
CA VAL A 435 -8.04 -30.76 -0.69
C VAL A 435 -7.82 -31.65 0.53
N GLN A 436 -7.71 -31.08 1.74
CA GLN A 436 -7.49 -31.87 2.96
C GLN A 436 -8.64 -32.84 3.26
N ARG A 437 -9.90 -32.50 2.96
CA ARG A 437 -11.05 -33.40 3.14
C ARG A 437 -11.01 -34.58 2.17
N TYR A 438 -10.66 -34.32 0.90
CA TYR A 438 -10.56 -35.37 -0.13
C TYR A 438 -9.32 -36.25 0.03
N GLU A 439 -8.21 -35.71 0.53
CA GLU A 439 -7.02 -36.47 0.92
C GLU A 439 -7.16 -37.18 2.28
N LYS A 440 -8.32 -37.06 2.95
CA LYS A 440 -8.60 -37.66 4.28
C LYS A 440 -7.74 -37.10 5.42
N ASN A 441 -7.11 -35.95 5.22
CA ASN A 441 -6.35 -35.18 6.21
C ASN A 441 -7.23 -34.26 7.08
N ARG A 442 -8.52 -34.10 6.75
CA ARG A 442 -9.49 -33.27 7.50
C ARG A 442 -10.88 -33.89 7.46
N LYS A 443 -11.64 -33.74 8.56
CA LYS A 443 -13.07 -34.12 8.61
C LYS A 443 -13.97 -33.00 8.03
N PRO A 444 -15.08 -33.32 7.35
CA PRO A 444 -15.48 -34.65 6.91
C PRO A 444 -14.55 -35.16 5.82
N SER A 445 -14.09 -36.41 5.96
CA SER A 445 -13.14 -37.03 5.03
C SER A 445 -13.87 -37.83 3.95
N LEU A 446 -13.30 -37.89 2.75
CA LEU A 446 -13.81 -38.75 1.69
C LEU A 446 -13.89 -40.20 2.18
N SER A 447 -15.02 -40.84 1.89
CA SER A 447 -15.28 -42.22 2.31
C SER A 447 -14.33 -43.18 1.60
N LYS A 448 -13.99 -44.30 2.25
CA LYS A 448 -12.99 -45.26 1.74
C LYS A 448 -13.44 -46.05 0.52
N ASP A 449 -14.75 -46.19 0.34
CA ASP A 449 -15.43 -46.86 -0.76
C ASP A 449 -15.48 -46.03 -2.06
N VAL A 450 -15.12 -44.75 -2.01
CA VAL A 450 -15.08 -43.90 -3.20
C VAL A 450 -13.76 -44.07 -3.94
N ASP A 451 -13.85 -44.43 -5.23
CA ASP A 451 -12.68 -44.50 -6.10
C ASP A 451 -12.08 -43.11 -6.34
N VAL A 452 -10.85 -42.92 -5.88
CA VAL A 452 -10.15 -41.64 -6.01
C VAL A 452 -9.64 -41.38 -7.42
N SER A 453 -9.52 -42.40 -8.28
CA SER A 453 -9.13 -42.19 -9.69
C SER A 453 -10.24 -41.55 -10.51
N ALA A 454 -11.49 -41.70 -10.06
CA ALA A 454 -12.66 -41.01 -10.61
C ALA A 454 -12.75 -39.54 -10.18
N ILE A 455 -11.78 -39.03 -9.40
CA ILE A 455 -11.79 -37.65 -8.90
C ILE A 455 -10.47 -36.96 -9.28
N ARG A 456 -10.58 -35.77 -9.87
CA ARG A 456 -9.41 -34.93 -10.17
C ARG A 456 -9.60 -33.53 -9.64
N VAL A 457 -8.58 -33.01 -8.98
CA VAL A 457 -8.54 -31.63 -8.48
C VAL A 457 -7.50 -30.85 -9.28
N PHE A 458 -7.89 -29.67 -9.74
CA PHE A 458 -7.01 -28.78 -10.46
C PHE A 458 -6.98 -27.40 -9.82
N GLU A 459 -5.78 -26.94 -9.47
CA GLU A 459 -5.53 -25.62 -8.90
C GLU A 459 -4.91 -24.73 -9.98
N THR A 460 -5.70 -23.82 -10.56
CA THR A 460 -5.19 -22.88 -11.57
C THR A 460 -6.05 -21.62 -11.68
N THR A 461 -5.43 -20.56 -12.20
CA THR A 461 -6.10 -19.33 -12.64
C THR A 461 -6.22 -19.19 -14.17
N SER A 462 -5.61 -20.07 -14.98
CA SER A 462 -5.63 -20.01 -16.46
C SER A 462 -6.51 -21.07 -17.14
N ILE A 463 -7.17 -20.65 -18.23
CA ILE A 463 -8.07 -21.46 -19.07
C ILE A 463 -7.30 -22.52 -19.89
N GLU A 464 -6.16 -22.16 -20.48
CA GLU A 464 -5.41 -23.07 -21.37
C GLU A 464 -5.01 -24.36 -20.67
N ASN A 465 -4.66 -24.26 -19.39
CA ASN A 465 -4.30 -25.45 -18.63
C ASN A 465 -5.55 -26.30 -18.29
N ILE A 466 -6.73 -25.71 -18.15
CA ILE A 466 -7.97 -26.46 -17.85
C ILE A 466 -8.34 -27.38 -19.01
N THR A 467 -8.29 -26.88 -20.25
CA THR A 467 -8.65 -27.66 -21.45
C THR A 467 -7.80 -28.92 -21.56
N LYS A 468 -6.47 -28.75 -21.46
CA LYS A 468 -5.51 -29.85 -21.56
C LYS A 468 -5.71 -30.90 -20.45
N GLU A 469 -5.92 -30.46 -19.22
CA GLU A 469 -6.08 -31.38 -18.09
C GLU A 469 -7.45 -32.06 -18.08
N LEU A 470 -8.50 -31.39 -18.57
CA LEU A 470 -9.82 -31.99 -18.77
C LEU A 470 -9.77 -33.06 -19.86
N GLU A 471 -9.11 -32.80 -20.98
CA GLU A 471 -8.86 -33.79 -22.04
C GLU A 471 -8.15 -35.02 -21.54
N LYS A 472 -7.06 -34.80 -20.78
CA LYS A 472 -6.33 -35.88 -20.15
C LYS A 472 -7.20 -36.67 -19.18
N PHE A 473 -8.02 -35.99 -18.38
CA PHE A 473 -8.93 -36.66 -17.44
C PHE A 473 -9.98 -37.52 -18.15
N ILE A 474 -10.56 -37.03 -19.25
CA ILE A 474 -11.49 -37.82 -20.06
C ILE A 474 -10.81 -39.08 -20.59
N SER A 475 -9.59 -38.97 -21.11
CA SER A 475 -8.78 -40.10 -21.59
C SER A 475 -8.46 -41.10 -20.46
N ASP A 476 -8.09 -40.62 -19.29
CA ASP A 476 -7.80 -41.46 -18.13
C ASP A 476 -9.05 -42.23 -17.64
N ILE A 477 -10.22 -41.60 -17.70
CA ILE A 477 -11.51 -42.26 -17.41
C ILE A 477 -11.86 -43.31 -18.47
N ASP A 478 -11.62 -43.03 -19.75
CA ASP A 478 -11.89 -43.97 -20.84
C ASP A 478 -10.97 -45.18 -20.83
N SER A 479 -9.72 -44.99 -20.39
CA SER A 479 -8.73 -46.06 -20.23
C SER A 479 -8.82 -46.79 -18.89
N ASN A 480 -9.79 -46.44 -18.02
CA ASN A 480 -9.96 -47.00 -16.67
C ASN A 480 -8.67 -46.94 -15.82
N LEU A 481 -7.89 -45.87 -15.96
CA LEU A 481 -6.63 -45.70 -15.22
C LEU A 481 -6.92 -45.64 -13.71
N LYS A 482 -6.28 -46.53 -12.94
CA LYS A 482 -6.36 -46.53 -11.48
C LYS A 482 -5.22 -45.75 -10.86
N THR A 483 -5.52 -45.02 -9.77
CA THR A 483 -4.55 -44.25 -9.00
C THR A 483 -4.81 -44.45 -7.51
N ASP A 484 -3.78 -44.70 -6.72
CA ASP A 484 -3.91 -44.93 -5.27
C ASP A 484 -4.18 -43.65 -4.47
N LYS A 485 -3.88 -42.49 -5.05
CA LYS A 485 -3.98 -41.19 -4.40
C LYS A 485 -4.75 -40.21 -5.30
N LEU A 486 -5.42 -39.27 -4.65
CA LEU A 486 -6.07 -38.15 -5.32
C LEU A 486 -5.06 -37.40 -6.19
N VAL A 487 -5.37 -37.26 -7.47
CA VAL A 487 -4.53 -36.50 -8.40
C VAL A 487 -4.87 -35.02 -8.27
N ILE A 488 -3.99 -34.28 -7.61
CA ILE A 488 -4.04 -32.83 -7.50
C ILE A 488 -3.00 -32.23 -8.44
N ILE A 489 -3.48 -31.56 -9.47
CA ILE A 489 -2.63 -30.95 -10.50
C ILE A 489 -2.47 -29.46 -10.19
N GLY A 490 -1.23 -28.99 -10.24
CA GLY A 490 -0.82 -27.62 -9.94
C GLY A 490 0.67 -27.43 -10.21
N ARG A 491 1.14 -26.19 -10.34
CA ARG A 491 2.58 -25.88 -10.55
C ARG A 491 3.38 -26.17 -9.27
N LYS A 492 3.93 -27.38 -9.16
CA LYS A 492 4.66 -27.85 -7.96
C LYS A 492 6.19 -27.70 -8.05
N LYS A 493 6.75 -27.50 -9.24
CA LYS A 493 8.21 -27.34 -9.43
C LYS A 493 8.62 -25.90 -9.10
N LEU A 494 9.72 -25.77 -8.36
CA LEU A 494 10.36 -24.51 -7.98
C LEU A 494 11.76 -24.47 -8.59
N ASN A 495 12.09 -23.39 -9.28
CA ASN A 495 13.46 -23.12 -9.71
C ASN A 495 14.09 -22.11 -8.74
N TYR A 496 14.83 -22.61 -7.74
CA TYR A 496 15.41 -21.78 -6.68
C TYR A 496 16.35 -20.68 -7.21
N VAL A 497 17.15 -21.00 -8.23
CA VAL A 497 18.11 -20.06 -8.82
C VAL A 497 17.36 -18.94 -9.53
N LEU A 498 16.45 -19.29 -10.44
CA LEU A 498 15.67 -18.30 -11.18
C LEU A 498 14.77 -17.47 -10.26
N ALA A 499 14.15 -18.10 -9.27
CA ALA A 499 13.32 -17.41 -8.25
C ALA A 499 14.13 -16.37 -7.47
N THR A 500 15.36 -16.73 -7.05
CA THR A 500 16.26 -15.83 -6.33
C THR A 500 16.70 -14.65 -7.20
N ILE A 501 17.05 -14.91 -8.46
CA ILE A 501 17.44 -13.89 -9.44
C ILE A 501 16.27 -12.93 -9.70
N ILE A 502 15.06 -13.43 -9.91
CA ILE A 502 13.87 -12.58 -10.12
C ILE A 502 13.62 -11.69 -8.89
N LEU A 503 13.66 -12.24 -7.67
CA LEU A 503 13.51 -11.44 -6.46
C LEU A 503 14.61 -10.39 -6.32
N LEU A 504 15.86 -10.72 -6.68
CA LEU A 504 16.96 -9.77 -6.65
C LEU A 504 16.74 -8.64 -7.67
N ILE A 505 16.33 -8.96 -8.90
CA ILE A 505 16.04 -7.97 -9.94
C ILE A 505 14.92 -7.03 -9.49
N LEU A 506 13.82 -7.57 -8.95
CA LEU A 506 12.70 -6.76 -8.46
C LEU A 506 13.13 -5.75 -7.39
N VAL A 507 14.06 -6.15 -6.53
CA VAL A 507 14.63 -5.29 -5.48
C VAL A 507 15.67 -4.32 -6.05
N ALA A 508 16.50 -4.75 -6.98
CA ALA A 508 17.56 -3.93 -7.58
C ALA A 508 17.00 -2.85 -8.50
N VAL A 509 15.87 -3.09 -9.17
CA VAL A 509 15.14 -2.08 -9.98
C VAL A 509 14.69 -0.89 -9.14
N LEU A 510 14.59 -1.03 -7.81
CA LEU A 510 14.28 0.09 -6.93
C LEU A 510 15.40 1.13 -6.90
N TYR A 511 16.65 0.75 -7.15
CA TYR A 511 17.79 1.68 -7.05
C TYR A 511 17.82 2.75 -8.18
N PRO A 512 17.68 2.41 -9.47
CA PRO A 512 17.57 3.42 -10.53
C PRO A 512 16.46 4.45 -10.29
N LEU A 513 15.35 4.02 -9.68
CA LEU A 513 14.22 4.90 -9.32
C LEU A 513 14.54 5.90 -8.19
N THR A 514 15.78 5.91 -7.69
CA THR A 514 16.22 6.79 -6.60
C THR A 514 17.35 7.75 -6.98
N ASN A 515 17.82 7.70 -8.23
CA ASN A 515 18.97 8.46 -8.72
C ASN A 515 18.65 9.40 -9.90
N ASP A 516 17.38 9.57 -10.25
CA ASP A 516 16.98 10.51 -11.30
C ASP A 516 17.16 11.95 -10.80
N LEU A 517 17.94 12.77 -11.50
CA LEU A 517 18.23 14.14 -11.08
C LEU A 517 17.15 15.08 -11.62
N LYS A 518 16.46 15.80 -10.74
CA LYS A 518 15.36 16.69 -11.15
C LYS A 518 15.55 18.11 -10.65
N ALA A 519 15.48 19.06 -11.58
CA ALA A 519 15.43 20.49 -11.29
C ALA A 519 14.03 20.91 -10.81
N PHE A 520 13.99 21.65 -9.70
CA PHE A 520 12.77 22.27 -9.16
C PHE A 520 12.67 23.77 -9.42
N TYR A 521 13.78 24.40 -9.79
CA TYR A 521 13.86 25.80 -10.18
C TYR A 521 14.49 25.92 -11.57
N PRO A 522 14.14 26.96 -12.36
CA PRO A 522 14.75 27.19 -13.67
C PRO A 522 16.25 27.42 -13.56
N GLU A 523 17.05 26.67 -14.32
CA GLU A 523 18.51 26.70 -14.25
C GLU A 523 19.14 28.01 -14.76
N ASP A 524 18.40 28.78 -15.55
CA ASP A 524 18.79 30.07 -16.12
C ASP A 524 18.55 31.25 -15.15
N LYS A 525 17.93 31.01 -13.99
CA LYS A 525 17.50 32.04 -13.04
C LYS A 525 18.24 31.93 -11.70
N ALA A 526 18.24 33.05 -10.98
CA ALA A 526 18.55 33.09 -9.55
C ALA A 526 17.24 33.15 -8.75
N VAL A 527 17.23 32.60 -7.54
CA VAL A 527 16.08 32.64 -6.62
C VAL A 527 16.41 33.55 -5.45
N ILE A 528 15.59 34.57 -5.23
CA ILE A 528 15.64 35.40 -4.02
C ILE A 528 14.50 34.96 -3.11
N ILE A 529 14.85 34.46 -1.92
CA ILE A 529 13.92 33.99 -0.91
C ILE A 529 13.79 35.08 0.14
N LEU A 530 12.60 35.65 0.24
CA LEU A 530 12.25 36.54 1.32
C LEU A 530 11.70 35.68 2.45
N THR A 531 12.39 35.63 3.59
CA THR A 531 11.90 34.85 4.74
C THR A 531 12.28 35.52 6.04
N PHE A 532 11.30 36.08 6.73
CA PHE A 532 11.52 36.67 8.04
C PHE A 532 10.24 36.87 8.84
N LYS A 533 10.42 37.00 10.15
CA LYS A 533 9.40 37.43 11.09
C LYS A 533 9.65 38.91 11.39
N TYR A 534 8.59 39.72 11.29
CA TYR A 534 8.65 41.13 11.59
C TYR A 534 7.55 41.53 12.57
N ARG A 535 7.91 42.28 13.60
CA ARG A 535 6.95 42.83 14.57
C ARG A 535 6.73 44.31 14.28
N SER A 536 5.71 44.60 13.47
CA SER A 536 5.37 45.97 13.09
C SER A 536 4.72 46.76 14.22
N THR A 537 4.65 48.08 14.03
CA THR A 537 3.97 48.99 14.95
C THR A 537 2.48 48.65 15.08
N SER A 538 1.95 48.69 16.30
CA SER A 538 0.52 48.51 16.55
C SER A 538 -0.26 49.78 16.17
N SER A 539 -1.40 49.60 15.52
CA SER A 539 -2.39 50.63 15.22
C SER A 539 -3.51 50.68 16.28
N VAL A 540 -4.52 51.52 16.04
CA VAL A 540 -5.73 51.64 16.87
C VAL A 540 -6.43 50.29 16.97
N ALA A 541 -6.82 49.89 18.20
CA ALA A 541 -7.40 48.57 18.53
C ALA A 541 -6.43 47.36 18.45
N SER A 542 -5.14 47.56 18.78
CA SER A 542 -4.14 46.49 18.97
C SER A 542 -3.79 45.63 17.75
N GLU A 543 -4.29 45.99 16.56
CA GLU A 543 -3.88 45.37 15.31
C GLU A 543 -2.48 45.84 14.88
N ARG A 544 -1.71 44.97 14.21
CA ARG A 544 -0.36 45.30 13.73
C ARG A 544 -0.42 45.87 12.31
N SER A 545 0.37 46.92 12.03
CA SER A 545 0.44 47.51 10.69
C SER A 545 0.86 46.46 9.66
N PRO A 546 0.13 46.31 8.53
CA PRO A 546 0.61 45.52 7.41
C PRO A 546 1.92 46.09 6.87
N ILE A 547 2.77 45.21 6.35
CA ILE A 547 4.05 45.59 5.73
C ILE A 547 3.96 45.37 4.22
N LYS A 548 4.41 46.35 3.46
CA LYS A 548 4.60 46.22 2.02
C LYS A 548 6.06 45.94 1.75
N VAL A 549 6.31 44.94 0.92
CA VAL A 549 7.64 44.49 0.56
C VAL A 549 7.79 44.58 -0.96
N GLU A 550 8.87 45.21 -1.40
CA GLU A 550 9.19 45.43 -2.81
C GLU A 550 10.61 44.97 -3.12
N LEU A 551 10.77 44.33 -4.28
CA LEU A 551 12.06 44.09 -4.90
C LEU A 551 12.16 44.98 -6.13
N LEU A 552 13.21 45.79 -6.19
CA LEU A 552 13.43 46.81 -7.20
C LEU A 552 14.61 46.40 -8.08
N GLU A 553 14.44 46.51 -9.40
CA GLU A 553 15.53 46.42 -10.38
C GLU A 553 15.71 47.83 -10.99
N ASN A 554 16.88 48.45 -10.77
CA ASN A 554 17.16 49.83 -11.20
C ASN A 554 16.03 50.82 -10.77
N ASN A 555 15.61 50.76 -9.50
CA ASN A 555 14.51 51.54 -8.91
C ASN A 555 13.11 51.28 -9.49
N LYS A 556 12.91 50.25 -10.31
CA LYS A 556 11.58 49.82 -10.77
C LYS A 556 11.14 48.55 -10.03
N PRO A 557 9.93 48.49 -9.47
CA PRO A 557 9.47 47.31 -8.74
C PRO A 557 9.25 46.14 -9.71
N ILE A 558 10.01 45.07 -9.51
CA ILE A 558 9.81 43.77 -10.20
C ILE A 558 8.94 42.83 -9.37
N TYR A 559 8.79 43.10 -8.08
CA TYR A 559 7.88 42.41 -7.17
C TYR A 559 7.39 43.41 -6.11
N SER A 560 6.10 43.34 -5.75
CA SER A 560 5.47 44.18 -4.73
C SER A 560 4.30 43.42 -4.09
N LYS A 561 4.31 43.23 -2.78
CA LYS A 561 3.23 42.53 -2.05
C LYS A 561 3.06 43.10 -0.65
N VAL A 562 1.80 43.14 -0.19
CA VAL A 562 1.44 43.54 1.17
C VAL A 562 1.17 42.29 2.01
N TYR A 563 1.80 42.23 3.18
CA TYR A 563 1.67 41.16 4.15
C TYR A 563 0.94 41.65 5.40
N TYR A 564 0.04 40.82 5.90
CA TYR A 564 -0.80 41.09 7.06
C TYR A 564 -0.41 40.16 8.22
N ALA A 565 -0.62 40.61 9.45
CA ALA A 565 -0.50 39.74 10.63
C ALA A 565 -1.49 38.57 10.52
N ARG A 566 -1.02 37.34 10.73
CA ARG A 566 -1.83 36.12 10.55
C ARG A 566 -2.32 35.52 11.86
N GLY A 567 -3.45 34.82 11.76
CA GLY A 567 -4.12 34.12 12.86
C GLY A 567 -5.43 34.80 13.28
N ILE A 568 -6.14 34.19 14.23
CA ILE A 568 -7.36 34.77 14.83
C ILE A 568 -7.03 36.08 15.57
N ARG A 569 -5.80 36.19 16.08
CA ARG A 569 -5.29 37.39 16.74
C ARG A 569 -4.53 38.26 15.75
N ARG A 570 -4.96 39.50 15.58
CA ARG A 570 -4.37 40.52 14.68
C ARG A 570 -3.25 41.34 15.32
N ASP A 571 -2.89 41.03 16.57
CA ASP A 571 -1.79 41.65 17.33
C ASP A 571 -0.44 40.93 17.16
N SER A 572 -0.42 39.84 16.38
CA SER A 572 0.71 38.94 16.15
C SER A 572 1.74 39.49 15.16
N SER A 573 2.95 38.93 15.17
CA SER A 573 4.00 39.28 14.19
C SER A 573 3.57 38.94 12.75
N VAL A 574 4.02 39.75 11.80
CA VAL A 574 3.89 39.47 10.37
C VAL A 574 4.97 38.47 9.96
N PHE A 575 4.59 37.42 9.24
CA PHE A 575 5.52 36.46 8.66
C PHE A 575 5.55 36.67 7.14
N VAL A 576 6.76 36.85 6.63
CA VAL A 576 7.02 37.04 5.20
C VAL A 576 7.67 35.77 4.68
N TYR A 577 7.09 35.22 3.63
CA TYR A 577 7.68 34.18 2.80
C TYR A 577 7.32 34.43 1.34
N ASP A 578 8.31 34.56 0.46
CA ASP A 578 8.10 34.44 -0.98
C ASP A 578 9.40 34.06 -1.72
N GLU A 579 9.24 33.32 -2.81
CA GLU A 579 10.31 32.90 -3.72
C GLU A 579 10.21 33.75 -4.99
N ILE A 580 11.21 34.60 -5.25
CA ILE A 580 11.23 35.50 -6.41
C ILE A 580 12.31 35.04 -7.39
N LEU A 581 11.89 34.69 -8.60
CA LEU A 581 12.81 34.30 -9.68
C LEU A 581 13.30 35.54 -10.44
N VAL A 582 14.61 35.72 -10.49
CA VAL A 582 15.25 36.86 -11.17
C VAL A 582 16.18 36.35 -12.25
N VAL A 583 16.20 37.03 -13.40
CA VAL A 583 17.18 36.74 -14.45
C VAL A 583 18.50 37.41 -14.05
N PRO A 584 19.60 36.67 -13.87
CA PRO A 584 20.87 37.24 -13.45
C PRO A 584 21.40 38.19 -14.52
N LYS A 585 21.35 39.50 -14.25
CA LYS A 585 21.88 40.58 -15.08
C LYS A 585 22.75 41.49 -14.20
N GLN A 586 23.61 42.30 -14.81
CA GLN A 586 24.36 43.37 -14.12
C GLN A 586 23.44 44.56 -13.72
N ALA A 587 22.24 44.29 -13.23
CA ALA A 587 21.30 45.30 -12.78
C ALA A 587 21.43 45.50 -11.25
N ALA A 588 21.24 46.73 -10.78
CA ALA A 588 21.21 47.00 -9.36
C ALA A 588 19.88 46.51 -8.79
N LEU A 589 19.94 45.51 -7.92
CA LEU A 589 18.78 45.01 -7.19
C LEU A 589 18.76 45.63 -5.80
N SER A 590 17.60 46.09 -5.35
CA SER A 590 17.40 46.55 -3.98
C SER A 590 16.09 46.05 -3.42
N PHE A 591 16.10 45.73 -2.13
CA PHE A 591 14.95 45.30 -1.36
C PHE A 591 14.44 46.49 -0.54
N ARG A 592 13.13 46.71 -0.54
CA ARG A 592 12.47 47.76 0.24
C ARG A 592 11.34 47.14 1.06
N MET A 593 11.25 47.51 2.33
CA MET A 593 10.09 47.22 3.19
C MET A 593 9.58 48.52 3.79
N GLU A 594 8.24 48.70 3.79
CA GLU A 594 7.56 49.83 4.44
C GLU A 594 6.34 49.37 5.26
N GLU A 595 6.09 50.00 6.41
CA GLU A 595 4.84 49.82 7.14
C GLU A 595 3.72 50.65 6.49
N THR A 596 2.66 49.99 6.02
CA THR A 596 1.57 50.64 5.25
C THR A 596 0.82 51.73 6.02
N LEU A 597 0.66 51.58 7.35
CA LEU A 597 0.01 52.60 8.20
C LEU A 597 0.99 53.66 8.72
N PHE A 598 2.29 53.41 8.59
CA PHE A 598 3.35 54.31 9.07
C PHE A 598 4.45 54.44 7.99
N PRO A 599 4.19 55.18 6.90
CA PRO A 599 5.07 55.21 5.72
C PRO A 599 6.50 55.72 6.01
N ASP A 600 6.67 56.47 7.10
CA ASP A 600 7.99 56.94 7.55
C ASP A 600 8.91 55.79 8.01
N LYS A 601 8.34 54.62 8.33
CA LYS A 601 9.07 53.41 8.69
C LYS A 601 9.35 52.58 7.44
N LYS A 602 10.39 53.00 6.72
CA LYS A 602 10.95 52.28 5.58
C LYS A 602 12.38 51.81 5.84
N SER A 603 12.71 50.67 5.26
CA SER A 603 14.06 50.09 5.30
C SER A 603 14.41 49.60 3.90
N GLU A 604 15.63 49.88 3.47
CA GLU A 604 16.17 49.43 2.19
C GLU A 604 17.46 48.64 2.40
N LEU A 605 17.66 47.63 1.56
CA LEU A 605 18.85 46.80 1.51
C LEU A 605 19.27 46.63 0.05
N ASP A 606 20.49 47.00 -0.28
CA ASP A 606 21.07 46.73 -1.61
C ASP A 606 21.49 45.26 -1.71
N ILE A 607 21.16 44.64 -2.83
CA ILE A 607 21.46 43.25 -3.16
C ILE A 607 22.65 43.23 -4.13
N ASP A 608 23.52 42.21 -4.00
CA ASP A 608 24.70 42.04 -4.85
C ASP A 608 24.35 42.13 -6.36
N LYS A 609 25.15 42.89 -7.11
CA LYS A 609 25.00 43.10 -8.56
C LYS A 609 25.49 41.91 -9.40
N ASN A 610 26.12 40.91 -8.76
CA ASN A 610 26.73 39.76 -9.41
C ASN A 610 26.03 38.43 -9.06
N LEU A 611 24.70 38.38 -9.19
CA LEU A 611 23.98 37.11 -9.17
C LEU A 611 24.35 36.28 -10.41
N LYS A 612 24.54 34.98 -10.23
CA LYS A 612 24.73 34.00 -11.30
C LYS A 612 23.49 33.11 -11.43
N PRO A 613 23.29 32.45 -12.58
CA PRO A 613 22.29 31.40 -12.70
C PRO A 613 22.53 30.31 -11.64
N LYS A 614 21.45 29.76 -11.07
CA LYS A 614 21.46 28.82 -9.93
C LYS A 614 21.92 29.39 -8.58
N ASP A 615 22.17 30.70 -8.48
CA ASP A 615 22.36 31.33 -7.17
C ASP A 615 21.01 31.36 -6.42
N SER A 616 21.05 31.08 -5.12
CA SER A 616 19.96 31.34 -4.21
C SER A 616 20.40 32.34 -3.16
N VAL A 617 19.61 33.38 -2.95
CA VAL A 617 19.86 34.41 -1.94
C VAL A 617 18.71 34.42 -0.96
N ILE A 618 19.02 34.52 0.33
CA ILE A 618 18.03 34.62 1.39
C ILE A 618 18.11 36.01 2.01
N ILE A 619 16.97 36.71 2.02
CA ILE A 619 16.79 37.98 2.73
C ILE A 619 15.96 37.69 3.97
N SER A 620 16.58 37.94 5.13
CA SER A 620 15.97 37.75 6.44
C SER A 620 16.05 39.04 7.28
N TYR A 621 15.40 39.06 8.44
CA TYR A 621 15.40 40.20 9.36
C TYR A 621 15.82 39.73 10.76
N ASP A 622 16.86 40.34 11.31
CA ASP A 622 17.28 40.12 12.69
C ASP A 622 16.54 41.12 13.60
N GLU A 623 15.59 40.62 14.40
CA GLU A 623 14.84 41.44 15.35
C GLU A 623 15.75 42.09 16.42
N LYS A 624 16.88 41.47 16.80
CA LYS A 624 17.79 42.03 17.81
C LYS A 624 18.65 43.14 17.23
N ALA A 625 19.22 42.91 16.05
CA ALA A 625 20.02 43.90 15.35
C ALA A 625 19.17 44.98 14.65
N LYS A 626 17.86 44.76 14.53
CA LYS A 626 16.90 45.57 13.77
C LYS A 626 17.33 45.85 12.33
N ASN A 627 18.04 44.90 11.72
CA ASN A 627 18.59 45.04 10.39
C ASN A 627 18.27 43.82 9.52
N PHE A 628 18.27 44.00 8.20
CA PHE A 628 18.13 42.89 7.26
C PHE A 628 19.45 42.13 7.11
N LEU A 629 19.35 40.81 7.05
CA LEU A 629 20.44 39.90 6.78
C LEU A 629 20.38 39.48 5.32
N TYR A 630 21.52 39.63 4.65
CA TYR A 630 21.76 39.13 3.30
C TYR A 630 22.61 37.87 3.38
N LEU A 631 22.05 36.72 3.01
CA LEU A 631 22.75 35.44 2.98
C LEU A 631 22.83 34.96 1.53
N LYS A 632 24.04 34.69 1.04
CA LYS A 632 24.33 34.15 -0.29
C LYS A 632 25.11 32.85 -0.16
#